data_AF-A0A923ZI66-F1
#
_entry.id   AF-A0A923ZI66-F1
#
_cell.length_a   1.000
_cell.length_b   1.000
_cell.length_c   1.000
_cell.angle_alpha   90.00
_cell.angle_beta   90.00
_cell.angle_gamma   90.00
#
_symmetry.space_group_name_H-M   'P 1'
#
loop_
_entity.id
_entity.type
_entity.pdbx_description
1 polymer ?
#
loop_
_entity_poly.entity_id
_entity_poly.type
_entity_poly.pdbx_seq_one_letter_code
_entity_poly.pdbx_strand_id
1 'polypeptide(L)'
;MAVTALNAAARQAARIEDSKDLQFNVPNVTLSANRNITIRGVGSASFGATNDTDIGVLYNRVFLQSGGTFGEFFDLESIEVLRGPQGTLFGRSTTGGAMSIINHRPTDAFEGFAEVQGESPLGVRVNAAINIPIAKGISQRFAVNYVNRDEYTDNLLDNTKVDRRNQYAVRSSTRFEPWEMTKIGLMLTYFKENSSRQQAANSLCTSDPKFGCSPDSASTAFPTSNFLIDGFLLPGVVRAGAFAPNLANLRDVTIDVKPFQKAENFLGTLEINQEIGNLNVGLIGYSMGGYGALATAGVPVDPGAPAYSKMPQAMRAARAAPDPALASHLKAVVALAPWGGQPAAAVWRETDLAALRLPILFIDGDLDDVVDFKAGVSPLFARTSGSDRYLLVYREAAHNIAGNPVKLQADVDFSAIEALYEPVWRKDRIEAINQHFILAFLDARLKGQLAKLLYLNVPTQVSDDGLWPSGFGQQSGGKTVGDDQAGYWRGFQRRWARGLEMHHKGPGE
;
A
#
# COMPACT_ATOMS: atom_id res chain seq x y z
N MET A 1 -3.49 8.90 1.22
CA MET A 1 -4.09 7.62 0.81
C MET A 1 -5.58 7.84 0.54
N ALA A 2 -6.12 7.36 -0.58
CA ALA A 2 -7.55 7.43 -0.85
C ALA A 2 -8.04 6.03 -1.27
N VAL A 3 -9.06 5.52 -0.57
CA VAL A 3 -9.60 4.17 -0.76
C VAL A 3 -11.04 4.28 -1.22
N THR A 4 -11.41 3.47 -2.22
CA THR A 4 -12.80 3.26 -2.64
C THR A 4 -13.12 1.78 -2.45
N ALA A 5 -14.15 1.45 -1.68
CA ALA A 5 -14.59 0.08 -1.45
C ALA A 5 -16.01 -0.11 -2.00
N LEU A 6 -16.18 -1.11 -2.87
CA LEU A 6 -17.43 -1.46 -3.54
C LEU A 6 -17.87 -2.84 -3.03
N ASN A 7 -18.78 -2.85 -2.05
CA ASN A 7 -19.39 -4.07 -1.53
C ASN A 7 -20.41 -4.66 -2.51
N ALA A 8 -20.92 -5.86 -2.22
CA ALA A 8 -21.88 -6.55 -3.08
C ALA A 8 -23.12 -5.70 -3.44
N ALA A 9 -23.73 -5.02 -2.48
CA ALA A 9 -24.91 -4.18 -2.72
C ALA A 9 -24.60 -2.99 -3.64
N ALA A 10 -23.48 -2.29 -3.42
CA ALA A 10 -23.07 -1.17 -4.26
C ALA A 10 -22.78 -1.62 -5.70
N ARG A 11 -22.10 -2.76 -5.88
CA ARG A 11 -21.83 -3.31 -7.21
C ARG A 11 -23.11 -3.70 -7.95
N GLN A 12 -24.07 -4.31 -7.24
CA GLN A 12 -25.35 -4.70 -7.84
C GLN A 12 -26.17 -3.46 -8.25
N ALA A 13 -26.23 -2.43 -7.40
CA ALA A 13 -26.92 -1.19 -7.69
C ALA A 13 -26.31 -0.45 -8.90
N ALA A 14 -24.98 -0.47 -9.02
CA ALA A 14 -24.24 0.16 -10.11
C ALA A 14 -23.99 -0.76 -11.33
N ARG A 15 -24.51 -2.00 -11.33
CA ARG A 15 -24.30 -3.03 -12.37
C ARG A 15 -22.83 -3.20 -12.76
N ILE A 16 -21.95 -3.34 -11.77
CA ILE A 16 -20.52 -3.55 -11.98
C ILE A 16 -20.29 -5.04 -12.24
N GLU A 17 -20.15 -5.41 -13.51
CA GLU A 17 -20.03 -6.79 -13.99
C GLU A 17 -18.59 -7.18 -14.31
N ASP A 18 -17.76 -6.23 -14.76
CA ASP A 18 -16.36 -6.49 -15.06
C ASP A 18 -15.44 -5.32 -14.67
N SER A 19 -14.13 -5.50 -14.87
CA SER A 19 -13.13 -4.51 -14.49
C SER A 19 -13.29 -3.18 -15.22
N LYS A 20 -13.91 -3.15 -16.41
CA LYS A 20 -14.15 -1.93 -17.19
C LYS A 20 -15.19 -1.04 -16.51
N ASP A 21 -16.16 -1.60 -15.81
CA ASP A 21 -17.20 -0.83 -15.12
C ASP A 21 -16.64 -0.02 -13.95
N LEU A 22 -15.47 -0.41 -13.42
CA LEU A 22 -14.79 0.31 -12.34
C LEU A 22 -14.39 1.72 -12.75
N GLN A 23 -14.09 1.98 -14.02
CA GLN A 23 -13.69 3.30 -14.48
C GLN A 23 -14.81 4.35 -14.35
N PHE A 24 -16.08 3.90 -14.35
CA PHE A 24 -17.25 4.77 -14.20
C PHE A 24 -17.68 4.95 -12.74
N ASN A 25 -17.20 4.07 -11.85
CA ASN A 25 -17.62 4.03 -10.44
C ASN A 25 -16.50 4.40 -9.47
N VAL A 26 -15.24 4.45 -9.94
CA VAL A 26 -14.06 4.76 -9.12
C VAL A 26 -13.33 5.97 -9.71
N PRO A 27 -13.27 7.12 -9.01
CA PRO A 27 -12.61 8.31 -9.53
C PRO A 27 -11.12 8.13 -9.79
N ASN A 28 -10.66 8.64 -10.94
CA ASN A 28 -9.27 8.59 -11.40
C ASN A 28 -8.76 7.17 -11.65
N VAL A 29 -9.64 6.24 -12.01
CA VAL A 29 -9.31 4.92 -12.54
C VAL A 29 -9.71 4.91 -14.00
N THR A 30 -8.81 4.52 -14.89
CA THR A 30 -9.10 4.32 -16.31
C THR A 30 -8.65 2.93 -16.73
N LEU A 31 -9.44 2.28 -17.58
CA LEU A 31 -9.07 1.02 -18.19
C LEU A 31 -8.92 1.21 -19.70
N SER A 32 -7.78 0.82 -20.25
CA SER A 32 -7.56 0.86 -21.69
C SER A 32 -8.20 -0.35 -22.39
N ALA A 33 -8.34 -0.27 -23.72
CA ALA A 33 -8.84 -1.38 -24.55
C ALA A 33 -8.05 -2.68 -24.31
N ASN A 34 -6.74 -2.58 -24.06
CA ASN A 34 -5.84 -3.69 -23.74
C ASN A 34 -5.97 -4.18 -22.27
N ARG A 35 -7.04 -3.78 -21.57
CA ARG A 35 -7.33 -4.13 -20.17
C ARG A 35 -6.25 -3.67 -19.18
N ASN A 36 -5.45 -2.67 -19.56
CA ASN A 36 -4.50 -2.04 -18.63
C ASN A 36 -5.24 -1.09 -17.70
N ILE A 37 -5.03 -1.25 -16.40
CA ILE A 37 -5.59 -0.38 -15.37
C ILE A 37 -4.59 0.74 -15.08
N THR A 38 -5.04 1.97 -15.18
CA THR A 38 -4.27 3.16 -14.81
C THR A 38 -4.98 3.87 -13.67
N ILE A 39 -4.25 4.22 -12.61
CA ILE A 39 -4.77 4.99 -11.48
C ILE A 39 -4.02 6.31 -11.41
N ARG A 40 -4.74 7.43 -11.45
CA ARG A 40 -4.17 8.80 -11.46
C ARG A 40 -3.10 9.01 -12.55
N GLY A 41 -3.31 8.43 -13.73
CA GLY A 41 -2.36 8.54 -14.85
C GLY A 41 -1.14 7.62 -14.73
N VAL A 42 -0.99 6.86 -13.64
CA VAL A 42 0.08 5.86 -13.47
C VAL A 42 -0.44 4.48 -13.83
N GLY A 43 0.19 3.83 -14.81
CA GLY A 43 -0.18 2.52 -15.32
C GLY A 43 0.83 2.05 -16.37
N SER A 44 0.89 0.73 -16.61
CA SER A 44 1.88 0.14 -17.52
C SER A 44 1.27 -0.08 -18.91
N ALA A 45 1.81 0.53 -19.96
CA ALA A 45 1.38 0.25 -21.33
C ALA A 45 1.81 -1.13 -21.85
N SER A 46 2.58 -1.88 -21.05
CA SER A 46 3.19 -3.15 -21.44
C SER A 46 2.25 -4.33 -21.17
N PHE A 47 1.80 -5.01 -22.22
CA PHE A 47 0.93 -6.19 -22.13
C PHE A 47 1.75 -7.48 -22.34
N GLY A 48 1.79 -8.36 -21.34
CA GLY A 48 2.50 -9.64 -21.41
C GLY A 48 2.55 -10.36 -20.06
N ALA A 49 2.55 -11.69 -20.06
CA ALA A 49 2.53 -12.49 -18.81
C ALA A 49 3.80 -12.33 -17.94
N THR A 50 4.88 -11.80 -18.52
CA THR A 50 6.17 -11.55 -17.87
C THR A 50 6.39 -10.09 -17.47
N ASN A 51 5.45 -9.19 -17.79
CA ASN A 51 5.61 -7.77 -17.53
C ASN A 51 5.04 -7.43 -16.15
N ASP A 52 5.76 -6.61 -15.39
CA ASP A 52 5.22 -6.05 -14.15
C ASP A 52 4.23 -4.91 -14.47
N THR A 53 3.16 -4.84 -13.68
CA THR A 53 2.19 -3.74 -13.72
C THR A 53 2.55 -2.67 -12.70
N ASP A 54 2.14 -1.41 -12.94
CA ASP A 54 2.33 -0.32 -11.95
C ASP A 54 1.19 -0.24 -10.92
N ILE A 55 0.10 -0.97 -11.19
CA ILE A 55 -1.06 -1.16 -10.33
C ILE A 55 -1.12 -2.63 -9.93
N GLY A 56 -1.09 -2.91 -8.62
CA GLY A 56 -1.11 -4.28 -8.14
C GLY A 56 -2.53 -4.81 -8.11
N VAL A 57 -2.80 -5.90 -8.81
CA VAL A 57 -4.08 -6.61 -8.71
C VAL A 57 -3.92 -7.73 -7.70
N LEU A 58 -4.72 -7.69 -6.65
CA LEU A 58 -4.76 -8.69 -5.60
C LEU A 58 -6.08 -9.43 -5.66
N TYR A 59 -6.03 -10.74 -5.49
CA TYR A 59 -7.19 -11.59 -5.39
C TYR A 59 -7.15 -12.24 -4.00
N ASN A 60 -8.13 -11.94 -3.15
CA ASN A 60 -8.10 -12.27 -1.73
C ASN A 60 -6.80 -11.80 -1.04
N ARG A 61 -6.34 -10.58 -1.36
CA ARG A 61 -5.07 -9.97 -0.87
C ARG A 61 -3.79 -10.70 -1.30
N VAL A 62 -3.87 -11.65 -2.23
CA VAL A 62 -2.71 -12.29 -2.86
C VAL A 62 -2.41 -11.58 -4.17
N PHE A 63 -1.18 -11.10 -4.33
CA PHE A 63 -0.74 -10.40 -5.55
C PHE A 63 -0.75 -11.34 -6.77
N LEU A 64 -1.33 -10.88 -7.88
CA LEU A 64 -1.31 -11.56 -9.18
C LEU A 64 -0.35 -10.85 -10.12
N GLN A 65 0.65 -11.58 -10.62
CA GLN A 65 1.74 -11.04 -11.45
C GLN A 65 1.31 -10.68 -12.88
N SER A 66 0.33 -11.37 -13.45
CA SER A 66 -0.31 -10.91 -14.68
C SER A 66 -1.57 -10.15 -14.30
N GLY A 67 -1.80 -8.99 -14.93
CA GLY A 67 -3.01 -8.17 -14.79
C GLY A 67 -4.28 -8.85 -15.34
N GLY A 68 -4.36 -10.18 -15.20
CA GLY A 68 -5.45 -11.04 -15.59
C GLY A 68 -6.69 -10.81 -14.74
N THR A 69 -7.31 -9.64 -14.94
CA THR A 69 -8.75 -9.49 -14.78
C THR A 69 -9.44 -10.19 -15.95
N PHE A 70 -9.25 -11.51 -16.01
CA PHE A 70 -9.85 -12.35 -17.04
C PHE A 70 -11.11 -12.98 -16.46
N GLY A 71 -12.22 -12.31 -16.73
CA GLY A 71 -13.54 -12.80 -16.40
C GLY A 71 -14.41 -11.69 -15.81
N GLU A 72 -15.66 -12.05 -15.61
CA GLU A 72 -16.63 -11.21 -14.94
C GLU A 72 -16.47 -11.34 -13.43
N PHE A 73 -16.95 -10.34 -12.73
CA PHE A 73 -17.06 -10.35 -11.28
C PHE A 73 -18.27 -11.19 -10.88
N PHE A 74 -18.01 -12.33 -10.23
CA PHE A 74 -19.05 -13.19 -9.69
C PHE A 74 -18.72 -13.63 -8.26
N ASP A 75 -19.76 -13.74 -7.44
CA ASP A 75 -19.67 -14.19 -6.06
C ASP A 75 -18.60 -13.43 -5.24
N LEU A 76 -18.60 -12.10 -5.35
CA LEU A 76 -17.63 -11.24 -4.66
C LEU A 76 -18.23 -10.63 -3.39
N GLU A 77 -17.43 -10.52 -2.35
CA GLU A 77 -17.77 -9.76 -1.15
C GLU A 77 -17.55 -8.27 -1.42
N SER A 78 -16.33 -7.90 -1.83
CA SER A 78 -15.95 -6.50 -2.09
C SER A 78 -14.89 -6.37 -3.18
N ILE A 79 -14.82 -5.18 -3.77
CA ILE A 79 -13.68 -4.72 -4.58
C ILE A 79 -13.16 -3.45 -3.93
N GLU A 80 -11.87 -3.41 -3.64
CA GLU A 80 -11.22 -2.29 -2.99
C GLU A 80 -10.16 -1.71 -3.91
N VAL A 81 -10.23 -0.40 -4.18
CA VAL A 81 -9.25 0.33 -4.99
C VAL A 81 -8.53 1.33 -4.11
N LEU A 82 -7.22 1.10 -3.93
CA LEU A 82 -6.30 1.96 -3.22
C LEU A 82 -5.56 2.83 -4.23
N ARG A 83 -5.71 4.15 -4.11
CA ARG A 83 -5.11 5.11 -5.04
C ARG A 83 -3.86 5.76 -4.43
N GLY A 84 -2.75 5.69 -5.16
CA GLY A 84 -1.42 6.15 -4.77
C GLY A 84 -0.54 5.02 -4.21
N PRO A 85 0.79 5.26 -4.07
CA PRO A 85 1.77 4.21 -3.75
C PRO A 85 1.40 3.34 -2.54
N GLN A 86 1.46 2.00 -2.71
CA GLN A 86 1.17 1.02 -1.65
C GLN A 86 2.32 0.06 -1.34
N GLY A 87 3.56 0.45 -1.62
CA GLY A 87 4.74 -0.43 -1.47
C GLY A 87 4.93 -1.02 -0.07
N THR A 88 4.47 -0.34 0.98
CA THR A 88 4.59 -0.81 2.36
C THR A 88 3.66 -1.99 2.68
N LEU A 89 2.44 -2.01 2.13
CA LEU A 89 1.43 -3.03 2.46
C LEU A 89 1.39 -4.19 1.47
N PHE A 90 1.64 -3.91 0.19
CA PHE A 90 1.45 -4.87 -0.89
C PHE A 90 2.72 -5.14 -1.72
N GLY A 91 3.82 -4.44 -1.42
CA GLY A 91 5.12 -4.69 -2.04
C GLY A 91 5.21 -4.20 -3.48
N ARG A 92 5.88 -4.99 -4.33
CA ARG A 92 6.19 -4.65 -5.73
C ARG A 92 4.92 -4.30 -6.54
N SER A 93 5.09 -3.55 -7.63
CA SER A 93 4.03 -3.31 -8.63
C SER A 93 2.82 -2.53 -8.09
N THR A 94 3.01 -1.67 -7.08
CA THR A 94 1.94 -0.84 -6.49
C THR A 94 2.24 0.66 -6.45
N THR A 95 3.03 1.13 -7.41
CA THR A 95 3.46 2.53 -7.52
C THR A 95 2.28 3.48 -7.72
N GLY A 96 1.34 3.14 -8.61
CA GLY A 96 0.12 3.94 -8.82
C GLY A 96 -1.01 3.61 -7.84
N GLY A 97 -0.96 2.42 -7.22
CA GLY A 97 -2.00 1.92 -6.33
C GLY A 97 -2.13 0.41 -6.33
N ALA A 98 -3.24 -0.06 -5.77
CA ALA A 98 -3.59 -1.47 -5.73
C ALA A 98 -5.12 -1.66 -5.87
N MET A 99 -5.53 -2.74 -6.50
CA MET A 99 -6.91 -3.19 -6.57
C MET A 99 -7.01 -4.57 -5.93
N SER A 100 -7.77 -4.69 -4.85
CA SER A 100 -8.02 -5.96 -4.16
C SER A 100 -9.44 -6.45 -4.45
N ILE A 101 -9.54 -7.59 -5.10
CA ILE A 101 -10.80 -8.30 -5.34
C ILE A 101 -10.97 -9.33 -4.25
N ILE A 102 -12.04 -9.22 -3.46
CA ILE A 102 -12.32 -10.09 -2.32
C ILE A 102 -13.56 -10.93 -2.63
N ASN A 103 -13.37 -12.23 -2.65
CA ASN A 103 -14.45 -13.20 -2.89
C ASN A 103 -15.26 -13.43 -1.64
N HIS A 104 -16.52 -13.81 -1.81
CA HIS A 104 -17.32 -14.29 -0.70
C HIS A 104 -16.69 -15.56 -0.12
N ARG A 105 -16.26 -15.50 1.14
CA ARG A 105 -15.61 -16.63 1.81
C ARG A 105 -16.64 -17.69 2.22
N PRO A 106 -16.24 -18.97 2.35
CA PRO A 106 -17.13 -19.99 2.90
C PRO A 106 -17.50 -19.68 4.36
N THR A 107 -18.77 -19.86 4.71
CA THR A 107 -19.34 -19.55 6.04
C THR A 107 -19.85 -20.82 6.74
N ASP A 108 -20.18 -20.74 8.03
CA ASP A 108 -20.76 -21.87 8.80
C ASP A 108 -22.28 -22.06 8.57
N ALA A 109 -22.90 -21.24 7.72
CA ALA A 109 -24.32 -21.30 7.41
C ALA A 109 -24.55 -21.90 6.02
N PHE A 110 -25.61 -22.69 5.85
CA PHE A 110 -26.05 -23.06 4.51
C PHE A 110 -26.71 -21.85 3.85
N GLU A 111 -26.14 -21.37 2.75
CA GLU A 111 -26.62 -20.19 2.02
C GLU A 111 -26.30 -20.33 0.53
N GLY A 112 -26.99 -19.57 -0.31
CA GLY A 112 -26.72 -19.57 -1.73
C GLY A 112 -27.62 -18.60 -2.47
N PHE A 113 -27.27 -18.36 -3.73
CA PHE A 113 -28.08 -17.56 -4.65
C PHE A 113 -27.98 -18.13 -6.06
N ALA A 114 -29.00 -17.83 -6.86
CA ALA A 114 -28.99 -18.06 -8.29
C ALA A 114 -29.64 -16.85 -8.98
N GLU A 115 -28.95 -16.30 -9.96
CA GLU A 115 -29.37 -15.16 -10.75
C GLU A 115 -29.25 -15.52 -12.22
N VAL A 116 -30.33 -15.29 -12.97
CA VAL A 116 -30.40 -15.49 -14.41
C VAL A 116 -30.85 -14.18 -15.03
N GLN A 117 -30.06 -13.68 -15.98
CA GLN A 117 -30.35 -12.46 -16.71
C GLN A 117 -30.46 -12.77 -18.20
N GLY A 118 -31.50 -12.24 -18.83
CA GLY A 118 -31.63 -12.22 -20.29
C GLY A 118 -31.06 -10.92 -20.85
N GLU A 119 -30.28 -11.03 -21.92
CA GLU A 119 -29.68 -9.90 -22.63
C GLU A 119 -30.29 -9.77 -24.04
N SER A 120 -30.45 -8.53 -24.52
CA SER A 120 -30.86 -8.24 -25.90
C SER A 120 -29.60 -8.02 -26.78
N PRO A 121 -29.53 -8.57 -28.01
CA PRO A 121 -30.66 -9.14 -28.77
C PRO A 121 -30.97 -10.61 -28.51
N LEU A 122 -30.02 -11.44 -28.06
CA LEU A 122 -30.23 -12.80 -27.53
C LEU A 122 -28.99 -13.23 -26.75
N GLY A 123 -29.03 -13.09 -25.43
CA GLY A 123 -27.98 -13.58 -24.54
C GLY A 123 -28.53 -14.02 -23.20
N VAL A 124 -27.77 -14.84 -22.51
CA VAL A 124 -28.05 -15.31 -21.16
C VAL A 124 -26.79 -15.18 -20.31
N ARG A 125 -27.01 -14.70 -19.10
CA ARG A 125 -26.01 -14.67 -18.04
C ARG A 125 -26.55 -15.40 -16.82
N VAL A 126 -25.72 -16.26 -16.27
CA VAL A 126 -26.04 -17.02 -15.06
C VAL A 126 -24.94 -16.78 -14.05
N ASN A 127 -25.32 -16.34 -12.86
CA ASN A 127 -24.47 -16.25 -11.68
C ASN A 127 -25.10 -17.07 -10.57
N ALA A 128 -24.39 -18.03 -10.01
CA ALA A 128 -24.90 -18.80 -8.89
C ALA A 128 -23.79 -19.16 -7.93
N ALA A 129 -24.14 -19.27 -6.65
CA ALA A 129 -23.24 -19.79 -5.64
C ALA A 129 -24.02 -20.55 -4.56
N ILE A 130 -23.35 -21.53 -3.97
CA ILE A 130 -23.86 -22.31 -2.84
C ILE A 130 -22.74 -22.52 -1.82
N ASN A 131 -23.06 -22.28 -0.55
CA ASN A 131 -22.20 -22.56 0.59
C ASN A 131 -22.79 -23.69 1.42
N ILE A 132 -21.93 -24.63 1.78
CA ILE A 132 -22.28 -25.86 2.48
C ILE A 132 -21.36 -25.98 3.70
N PRO A 133 -21.89 -25.90 4.93
CA PRO A 133 -21.13 -26.28 6.12
C PRO A 133 -21.01 -27.81 6.16
N ILE A 134 -19.85 -28.33 5.76
CA ILE A 134 -19.62 -29.79 5.66
C ILE A 134 -19.54 -30.40 7.07
N ALA A 135 -18.80 -29.76 7.97
CA ALA A 135 -18.62 -30.15 9.35
C ALA A 135 -18.21 -28.93 10.19
N LYS A 136 -18.12 -29.09 11.52
CA LYS A 136 -17.59 -28.03 12.39
C LYS A 136 -16.17 -27.65 11.94
N GLY A 137 -15.96 -26.37 11.60
CA GLY A 137 -14.69 -25.86 11.11
C GLY A 137 -14.37 -26.23 9.67
N ILE A 138 -15.30 -26.84 8.91
CA ILE A 138 -15.11 -27.14 7.48
C ILE A 138 -16.28 -26.61 6.68
N SER A 139 -16.04 -25.60 5.87
CA SER A 139 -17.04 -24.98 5.00
C SER A 139 -16.58 -25.00 3.55
N GLN A 140 -17.50 -25.27 2.63
CA GLN A 140 -17.22 -25.30 1.21
C GLN A 140 -18.19 -24.40 0.46
N ARG A 141 -17.66 -23.56 -0.42
CA ARG A 141 -18.44 -22.72 -1.32
C ARG A 141 -18.11 -23.06 -2.77
N PHE A 142 -19.15 -23.25 -3.58
CA PHE A 142 -19.05 -23.37 -5.03
C PHE A 142 -19.73 -22.18 -5.67
N ALA A 143 -19.08 -21.59 -6.67
CA ALA A 143 -19.65 -20.50 -7.45
C ALA A 143 -19.42 -20.72 -8.94
N VAL A 144 -20.36 -20.28 -9.75
CA VAL A 144 -20.33 -20.37 -11.21
C VAL A 144 -20.80 -19.06 -11.83
N ASN A 145 -20.13 -18.68 -12.91
CA ASN A 145 -20.56 -17.64 -13.83
C ASN A 145 -20.57 -18.24 -15.24
N TYR A 146 -21.62 -17.94 -16.00
CA TYR A 146 -21.75 -18.34 -17.39
C TYR A 146 -22.34 -17.19 -18.18
N VAL A 147 -21.70 -16.85 -19.29
CA VAL A 147 -22.21 -15.86 -20.25
C VAL A 147 -22.15 -16.41 -21.64
N ASN A 148 -23.31 -16.40 -22.28
CA ASN A 148 -23.46 -16.77 -23.68
C ASN A 148 -24.34 -15.73 -24.36
N ARG A 149 -23.84 -15.15 -25.44
CA ARG A 149 -24.56 -14.16 -26.22
C ARG A 149 -24.14 -14.26 -27.67
N ASP A 150 -25.14 -14.23 -28.54
CA ASP A 150 -24.95 -14.26 -29.99
C ASP A 150 -24.29 -12.98 -30.50
N GLU A 151 -23.73 -13.05 -31.70
CA GLU A 151 -23.25 -11.89 -32.44
C GLU A 151 -24.37 -10.87 -32.68
N TYR A 152 -24.09 -9.58 -32.47
CA TYR A 152 -25.08 -8.50 -32.67
C TYR A 152 -24.51 -7.25 -33.33
N THR A 153 -23.21 -7.25 -33.62
CA THR A 153 -22.53 -6.16 -34.31
C THR A 153 -22.33 -6.58 -35.76
N ASP A 154 -22.82 -5.76 -36.70
CA ASP A 154 -22.80 -6.05 -38.13
C ASP A 154 -21.51 -5.49 -38.77
N ASN A 155 -20.78 -6.33 -39.50
CA ASN A 155 -19.59 -5.93 -40.26
C ASN A 155 -19.99 -5.58 -41.71
N LEU A 156 -19.97 -4.30 -42.04
CA LEU A 156 -20.40 -3.79 -43.34
C LEU A 156 -19.44 -4.15 -44.49
N LEU A 157 -18.19 -4.56 -44.17
CA LEU A 157 -17.18 -4.90 -45.18
C LEU A 157 -17.51 -6.22 -45.90
N ASP A 158 -17.86 -7.26 -45.13
CA ASP A 158 -18.08 -8.62 -45.63
C ASP A 158 -19.46 -9.19 -45.24
N ASN A 159 -20.33 -8.35 -44.67
CA ASN A 159 -21.68 -8.68 -44.23
C ASN A 159 -21.73 -9.83 -43.20
N THR A 160 -20.68 -9.97 -42.38
CA THR A 160 -20.63 -10.90 -41.24
C THR A 160 -21.08 -10.25 -39.95
N LYS A 161 -21.26 -11.04 -38.88
CA LYS A 161 -21.55 -10.52 -37.53
C LYS A 161 -20.42 -10.84 -36.57
N VAL A 162 -20.19 -9.96 -35.60
CA VAL A 162 -19.16 -10.09 -34.55
C VAL A 162 -19.76 -9.79 -33.16
N ASP A 163 -18.91 -9.78 -32.12
CA ASP A 163 -19.27 -9.56 -30.71
C ASP A 163 -20.01 -10.71 -29.99
N ARG A 164 -19.82 -11.95 -30.45
CA ARG A 164 -20.24 -13.13 -29.68
C ARG A 164 -19.49 -13.20 -28.37
N ARG A 165 -20.20 -13.54 -27.28
CA ARG A 165 -19.60 -13.91 -26.00
C ARG A 165 -19.88 -15.37 -25.69
N ASN A 166 -18.86 -16.12 -25.29
CA ASN A 166 -19.02 -17.43 -24.68
C ASN A 166 -17.90 -17.65 -23.68
N GLN A 167 -18.26 -17.57 -22.40
CA GLN A 167 -17.33 -17.75 -21.30
C GLN A 167 -18.01 -18.40 -20.12
N TYR A 168 -17.22 -19.12 -19.33
CA TYR A 168 -17.65 -19.63 -18.05
C TYR A 168 -16.51 -19.61 -17.05
N ALA A 169 -16.88 -19.43 -15.79
CA ALA A 169 -15.99 -19.55 -14.66
C ALA A 169 -16.61 -20.47 -13.61
N VAL A 170 -15.79 -21.32 -13.01
CA VAL A 170 -16.15 -22.12 -11.85
C VAL A 170 -15.15 -21.87 -10.74
N ARG A 171 -15.64 -21.73 -9.51
CA ARG A 171 -14.81 -21.53 -8.34
C ARG A 171 -15.22 -22.49 -7.22
N SER A 172 -14.23 -23.15 -6.65
CA SER A 172 -14.32 -23.94 -5.44
C SER A 172 -13.52 -23.24 -4.35
N SER A 173 -14.12 -22.97 -3.20
CA SER A 173 -13.46 -22.36 -2.05
C SER A 173 -13.72 -23.19 -0.81
N THR A 174 -12.66 -23.65 -0.16
CA THR A 174 -12.71 -24.44 1.07
C THR A 174 -12.14 -23.61 2.20
N ARG A 175 -12.85 -23.56 3.32
CA ARG A 175 -12.34 -23.07 4.59
C ARG A 175 -12.20 -24.25 5.54
N PHE A 176 -11.02 -24.39 6.11
CA PHE A 176 -10.68 -25.43 7.06
C PHE A 176 -10.06 -24.79 8.32
N GLU A 177 -10.71 -25.01 9.46
CA GLU A 177 -10.33 -24.48 10.76
C GLU A 177 -9.99 -25.67 11.67
N PRO A 178 -8.80 -26.29 11.51
CA PRO A 178 -8.40 -27.46 12.29
C PRO A 178 -8.27 -27.17 13.79
N TRP A 179 -7.97 -25.92 14.14
CA TRP A 179 -7.74 -25.45 15.51
C TRP A 179 -8.33 -24.03 15.67
N GLU A 180 -8.63 -23.60 16.90
CA GLU A 180 -9.25 -22.27 17.15
C GLU A 180 -8.44 -21.10 16.59
N MET A 181 -7.11 -21.21 16.62
CA MET A 181 -6.17 -20.18 16.18
C MET A 181 -5.73 -20.33 14.71
N THR A 182 -6.24 -21.32 13.96
CA THR A 182 -5.71 -21.64 12.64
C THR A 182 -6.82 -21.72 11.63
N LYS A 183 -6.77 -20.85 10.62
CA LYS A 183 -7.71 -20.81 9.50
C LYS A 183 -6.95 -21.04 8.21
N ILE A 184 -7.33 -22.08 7.48
CA ILE A 184 -6.76 -22.46 6.20
C ILE A 184 -7.82 -22.23 5.13
N GLY A 185 -7.48 -21.46 4.11
CA GLY A 185 -8.31 -21.23 2.93
C GLY A 185 -7.66 -21.82 1.69
N LEU A 186 -8.38 -22.67 0.96
CA LEU A 186 -7.99 -23.11 -0.38
C LEU A 186 -9.03 -22.62 -1.37
N MET A 187 -8.60 -21.96 -2.43
CA MET A 187 -9.50 -21.55 -3.50
C MET A 187 -8.91 -21.89 -4.86
N LEU A 188 -9.72 -22.56 -5.66
CA LEU A 188 -9.41 -23.00 -7.00
C LEU A 188 -10.45 -22.40 -7.94
N THR A 189 -9.98 -21.66 -8.95
CA THR A 189 -10.83 -21.05 -9.96
C THR A 189 -10.37 -21.51 -11.34
N TYR A 190 -11.33 -21.89 -12.19
CA TYR A 190 -11.10 -22.17 -13.59
C TYR A 190 -11.99 -21.25 -14.43
N PHE A 191 -11.40 -20.58 -15.41
CA PHE A 191 -12.08 -19.70 -16.34
C PHE A 191 -11.71 -20.08 -17.77
N LYS A 192 -12.71 -20.08 -18.64
CA LYS A 192 -12.53 -20.29 -20.08
C LYS A 192 -13.38 -19.33 -20.87
N GLU A 193 -12.78 -18.74 -21.89
CA GLU A 193 -13.45 -17.88 -22.86
C GLU A 193 -13.11 -18.31 -24.28
N ASN A 194 -14.14 -18.31 -25.13
CA ASN A 194 -14.02 -18.44 -26.57
C ASN A 194 -15.04 -17.51 -27.25
N SER A 195 -14.65 -16.25 -27.39
CA SER A 195 -15.51 -15.15 -27.86
C SER A 195 -14.97 -14.56 -29.17
N SER A 196 -15.80 -13.79 -29.88
CA SER A 196 -15.41 -12.97 -31.05
C SER A 196 -15.58 -11.47 -30.73
N ARG A 197 -15.23 -11.09 -29.50
CA ARG A 197 -15.37 -9.71 -28.99
C ARG A 197 -14.44 -8.76 -29.71
N GLN A 198 -15.01 -7.67 -30.21
CA GLN A 198 -14.27 -6.52 -30.67
C GLN A 198 -13.75 -5.74 -29.46
N GLN A 199 -12.43 -5.48 -29.42
CA GLN A 199 -11.82 -4.71 -28.32
C GLN A 199 -11.70 -3.20 -28.61
N ALA A 200 -11.91 -2.79 -29.86
CA ALA A 200 -11.98 -1.39 -30.27
C ALA A 200 -13.43 -1.04 -30.62
N ALA A 201 -14.05 -0.11 -29.90
CA ALA A 201 -15.41 0.34 -30.19
C ALA A 201 -15.39 1.65 -30.99
N ASN A 202 -16.47 1.94 -31.72
CA ASN A 202 -16.69 3.26 -32.30
C ASN A 202 -16.78 4.29 -31.16
N SER A 203 -16.01 5.38 -31.25
CA SER A 203 -16.02 6.45 -30.24
C SER A 203 -16.81 7.64 -30.76
N LEU A 204 -17.91 7.99 -30.10
CA LEU A 204 -18.60 9.24 -30.41
C LEU A 204 -17.71 10.44 -30.04
N CYS A 205 -17.58 11.37 -30.96
CA CYS A 205 -16.75 12.55 -30.85
C CYS A 205 -17.41 13.70 -31.59
N THR A 206 -17.75 14.78 -30.88
CA THR A 206 -17.95 16.08 -31.54
C THR A 206 -16.60 16.75 -31.69
N SER A 207 -16.26 17.17 -32.90
CA SER A 207 -14.98 17.80 -33.18
C SER A 207 -14.82 19.07 -32.33
N ASP A 208 -13.72 19.17 -31.58
CA ASP A 208 -13.36 20.35 -30.79
C ASP A 208 -11.93 20.81 -31.14
N PRO A 209 -11.72 22.08 -31.51
CA PRO A 209 -10.40 22.57 -31.94
C PRO A 209 -9.29 22.49 -30.88
N LYS A 210 -9.65 22.45 -29.59
CA LYS A 210 -8.71 22.47 -28.47
C LYS A 210 -8.45 21.06 -27.93
N PHE A 211 -9.51 20.27 -27.78
CA PHE A 211 -9.46 18.96 -27.14
C PHE A 211 -9.47 17.78 -28.13
N GLY A 212 -9.61 18.05 -29.43
CA GLY A 212 -9.84 17.02 -30.46
C GLY A 212 -11.30 16.58 -30.43
N CYS A 213 -11.74 16.01 -29.32
CA CYS A 213 -13.15 15.70 -29.04
C CYS A 213 -13.70 16.59 -27.91
N SER A 214 -14.88 17.14 -28.12
CA SER A 214 -15.60 17.95 -27.13
C SER A 214 -15.94 17.11 -25.90
N PRO A 215 -15.62 17.58 -24.68
CA PRO A 215 -16.04 16.91 -23.46
C PRO A 215 -17.55 17.08 -23.18
N ASP A 216 -18.19 18.05 -23.82
CA ASP A 216 -19.55 18.49 -23.52
C ASP A 216 -20.59 17.96 -24.51
N SER A 217 -20.16 17.30 -25.59
CA SER A 217 -21.08 16.80 -26.62
C SER A 217 -20.54 15.57 -27.35
N ALA A 218 -21.46 14.72 -27.81
CA ALA A 218 -21.16 13.50 -28.55
C ALA A 218 -21.83 13.51 -29.92
N SER A 219 -21.09 13.20 -30.98
CA SER A 219 -21.60 13.00 -32.35
C SER A 219 -20.76 11.96 -33.08
N THR A 220 -21.11 11.63 -34.32
CA THR A 220 -20.32 10.71 -35.16
C THR A 220 -19.21 11.44 -35.93
N ALA A 221 -18.84 12.65 -35.52
CA ALA A 221 -17.74 13.37 -36.14
C ALA A 221 -16.37 12.78 -35.73
N PHE A 222 -15.31 13.29 -36.34
CA PHE A 222 -13.94 12.93 -36.01
C PHE A 222 -13.28 13.98 -35.13
N PRO A 223 -12.30 13.59 -34.30
CA PRO A 223 -11.45 14.56 -33.64
C PRO A 223 -10.77 15.46 -34.67
N THR A 224 -10.54 16.73 -34.32
CA THR A 224 -9.76 17.62 -35.18
C THR A 224 -8.38 17.01 -35.43
N SER A 225 -7.87 17.14 -36.66
CA SER A 225 -6.55 16.61 -37.03
C SER A 225 -5.40 17.31 -36.31
N ASN A 226 -5.65 18.49 -35.73
CA ASN A 226 -4.77 19.22 -34.85
C ASN A 226 -5.46 19.39 -33.48
N PHE A 227 -4.89 18.80 -32.44
CA PHE A 227 -5.39 18.91 -31.07
C PHE A 227 -4.22 18.88 -30.08
N LEU A 228 -4.46 19.38 -28.87
CA LEU A 228 -3.50 19.30 -27.78
C LEU A 228 -3.75 18.00 -27.01
N ILE A 229 -2.80 17.07 -27.03
CA ILE A 229 -2.86 15.86 -26.21
C ILE A 229 -2.50 16.28 -24.77
N ASP A 230 -3.39 15.95 -23.83
CA ASP A 230 -3.33 16.18 -22.39
C ASP A 230 -1.97 16.64 -21.82
N GLY A 231 -1.90 17.92 -21.40
CA GLY A 231 -0.93 18.40 -20.41
C GLY A 231 0.48 18.79 -20.87
N PHE A 232 0.85 18.60 -22.13
CA PHE A 232 2.10 19.16 -22.69
C PHE A 232 1.83 19.88 -24.01
N LEU A 233 2.48 21.03 -24.23
CA LEU A 233 2.35 21.92 -25.40
C LEU A 233 2.90 21.29 -26.71
N LEU A 234 2.63 20.02 -26.98
CA LEU A 234 3.00 19.36 -28.21
C LEU A 234 1.76 19.20 -29.09
N PRO A 235 1.73 19.80 -30.29
CA PRO A 235 0.63 19.60 -31.22
C PRO A 235 0.63 18.13 -31.70
N GLY A 236 -0.48 17.42 -31.46
CA GLY A 236 -0.72 16.10 -32.02
C GLY A 236 -1.34 16.23 -33.41
N VAL A 237 -0.78 15.53 -34.41
CA VAL A 237 -1.34 15.46 -35.76
C VAL A 237 -1.86 14.05 -36.02
N VAL A 238 -3.17 13.89 -36.20
CA VAL A 238 -3.74 12.64 -36.74
C VAL A 238 -3.61 12.66 -38.26
N ARG A 239 -3.04 11.61 -38.84
CA ARG A 239 -3.03 11.45 -40.31
C ARG A 239 -4.46 11.38 -40.85
N ALA A 240 -4.74 12.15 -41.90
CA ALA A 240 -6.01 12.07 -42.62
C ALA A 240 -6.24 10.61 -43.08
N GLY A 241 -7.41 10.05 -42.75
CA GLY A 241 -7.76 8.66 -43.06
C GLY A 241 -7.29 7.61 -42.04
N ALA A 242 -6.72 8.01 -40.90
CA ALA A 242 -6.34 7.06 -39.84
C ALA A 242 -7.55 6.39 -39.14
N PHE A 243 -8.75 6.94 -39.32
CA PHE A 243 -9.98 6.43 -38.71
C PHE A 243 -11.06 6.26 -39.79
N ALA A 244 -11.74 5.10 -39.79
CA ALA A 244 -12.94 4.88 -40.59
C ALA A 244 -14.08 5.77 -40.06
N PRO A 245 -15.00 6.26 -40.93
CA PRO A 245 -16.15 7.06 -40.48
C PRO A 245 -16.89 6.36 -39.35
N ASN A 246 -17.09 7.08 -38.24
CA ASN A 246 -17.97 6.61 -37.18
C ASN A 246 -19.37 6.41 -37.78
N LEU A 247 -19.82 5.16 -37.80
CA LEU A 247 -21.11 4.80 -38.37
C LEU A 247 -22.23 5.37 -37.49
N ALA A 248 -23.35 5.76 -38.13
CA ALA A 248 -24.51 6.31 -37.44
C ALA A 248 -25.11 5.34 -36.42
N ASN A 249 -24.96 4.03 -36.67
CA ASN A 249 -25.32 2.97 -35.77
C ASN A 249 -24.08 2.45 -35.03
N LEU A 250 -24.14 2.46 -33.69
CA LEU A 250 -23.07 1.94 -32.83
C LEU A 250 -22.89 0.42 -32.92
N ARG A 251 -23.82 -0.29 -33.58
CA ARG A 251 -23.74 -1.73 -33.86
C ARG A 251 -23.15 -2.05 -35.24
N ASP A 252 -22.82 -1.04 -36.04
CA ASP A 252 -22.21 -1.27 -37.33
C ASP A 252 -20.71 -0.99 -37.25
N VAL A 253 -19.91 -1.83 -37.89
CA VAL A 253 -18.44 -1.70 -37.96
C VAL A 253 -17.96 -2.01 -39.38
N THR A 254 -16.80 -1.49 -39.75
CA THR A 254 -16.12 -1.85 -41.00
C THR A 254 -14.74 -2.35 -40.65
N ILE A 255 -14.59 -3.66 -40.51
CA ILE A 255 -13.33 -4.30 -40.12
C ILE A 255 -12.93 -5.39 -41.11
N ASP A 256 -11.64 -5.43 -41.45
CA ASP A 256 -11.02 -6.46 -42.29
C ASP A 256 -10.37 -7.59 -41.46
N VAL A 257 -10.49 -7.51 -40.14
CA VAL A 257 -9.99 -8.49 -39.17
C VAL A 257 -11.14 -9.28 -38.54
N LYS A 258 -10.94 -10.57 -38.33
CA LYS A 258 -11.88 -11.44 -37.60
C LYS A 258 -11.52 -11.43 -36.11
N PRO A 259 -12.26 -10.71 -35.24
CA PRO A 259 -11.93 -10.64 -33.83
C PRO A 259 -12.10 -12.00 -33.16
N PHE A 260 -11.13 -12.38 -32.34
CA PHE A 260 -11.23 -13.53 -31.46
C PHE A 260 -10.63 -13.19 -30.10
N GLN A 261 -11.24 -13.73 -29.06
CA GLN A 261 -10.73 -13.69 -27.70
C GLN A 261 -10.82 -15.10 -27.13
N LYS A 262 -9.66 -15.70 -26.89
CA LYS A 262 -9.53 -17.00 -26.25
C LYS A 262 -8.71 -16.84 -24.99
N ALA A 263 -9.23 -17.36 -23.89
CA ALA A 263 -8.53 -17.36 -22.62
C ALA A 263 -8.86 -18.66 -21.88
N GLU A 264 -7.87 -19.20 -21.21
CA GLU A 264 -8.03 -20.33 -20.31
C GLU A 264 -7.11 -20.09 -19.13
N ASN A 265 -7.70 -19.93 -17.95
CA ASN A 265 -7.00 -19.56 -16.74
C ASN A 265 -7.33 -20.52 -15.62
N PHE A 266 -6.30 -21.00 -14.94
CA PHE A 266 -6.42 -21.69 -13.68
C PHE A 266 -5.73 -20.85 -12.60
N LEU A 267 -6.45 -20.56 -11.53
CA LEU A 267 -5.94 -19.82 -10.38
C LEU A 267 -6.14 -20.65 -9.11
N GLY A 268 -5.04 -20.93 -8.41
CA GLY A 268 -5.04 -21.55 -7.11
C GLY A 268 -4.46 -20.61 -6.07
N THR A 269 -5.14 -20.46 -4.93
CA THR A 269 -4.62 -19.73 -3.77
C THR A 269 -4.73 -20.61 -2.53
N LEU A 270 -3.65 -20.64 -1.74
CA LEU A 270 -3.60 -21.26 -0.43
C LEU A 270 -3.26 -20.17 0.58
N GLU A 271 -4.14 -19.97 1.54
CA GLU A 271 -4.01 -18.99 2.62
C GLU A 271 -3.96 -19.75 3.95
N ILE A 272 -2.92 -19.51 4.75
CA ILE A 272 -2.80 -20.10 6.09
C ILE A 272 -2.68 -18.94 7.06
N ASN A 273 -3.76 -18.68 7.80
CA ASN A 273 -3.81 -17.69 8.86
C ASN A 273 -3.64 -18.41 10.20
N GLN A 274 -2.51 -18.19 10.84
CA GLN A 274 -2.25 -18.65 12.19
C GLN A 274 -2.27 -17.44 13.11
N GLU A 275 -3.17 -17.42 14.08
CA GLU A 275 -3.02 -16.58 15.25
C GLU A 275 -1.85 -17.13 16.06
N ILE A 276 -0.74 -16.38 16.05
CA ILE A 276 0.49 -16.75 16.75
C ILE A 276 0.39 -16.25 18.19
N GLY A 277 -0.50 -16.85 19.01
CA GLY A 277 -0.58 -16.69 20.48
C GLY A 277 -0.26 -15.30 21.09
N ASN A 278 0.25 -15.28 22.32
CA ASN A 278 0.65 -14.06 23.02
C ASN A 278 1.99 -13.53 22.49
N LEU A 279 1.97 -12.87 21.33
CA LEU A 279 3.11 -12.07 20.88
C LEU A 279 3.27 -10.85 21.79
N ASN A 280 4.48 -10.64 22.31
CA ASN A 280 4.88 -9.33 22.83
C ASN A 280 5.40 -8.52 21.65
N VAL A 281 4.61 -7.52 21.23
CA VAL A 281 4.90 -6.71 20.05
C VAL A 281 5.58 -5.40 20.48
N GLY A 282 6.69 -5.08 19.82
CA GLY A 282 7.31 -3.77 19.87
C GLY A 282 6.99 -3.00 18.59
N LEU A 283 6.59 -1.74 18.70
CA LEU A 283 6.40 -0.85 17.55
C LEU A 283 7.66 -0.04 17.32
N ILE A 284 8.10 0.06 16.08
CA ILE A 284 9.24 0.89 15.68
C ILE A 284 8.78 1.78 14.54
N GLY A 285 9.03 3.09 14.65
CA GLY A 285 8.69 4.05 13.62
C GLY A 285 9.72 5.14 13.50
N TYR A 286 10.01 5.57 12.27
CA TYR A 286 10.90 6.68 11.96
C TYR A 286 10.14 7.84 11.31
N SER A 287 10.34 9.08 11.76
CA SER A 287 9.71 10.28 11.18
C SER A 287 8.18 10.19 11.21
N MET A 288 7.51 10.24 10.06
CA MET A 288 6.07 9.97 9.92
C MET A 288 5.66 8.58 10.41
N GLY A 289 6.57 7.61 10.37
CA GLY A 289 6.39 6.30 11.00
C GLY A 289 6.40 6.37 12.52
N GLY A 290 7.21 7.27 13.12
CA GLY A 290 7.22 7.52 14.57
C GLY A 290 5.91 8.14 15.05
N TYR A 291 5.36 9.06 14.26
CA TYR A 291 3.99 9.54 14.40
C TYR A 291 2.97 8.38 14.42
N GLY A 292 3.07 7.48 13.43
CA GLY A 292 2.19 6.30 13.35
C GLY A 292 2.36 5.34 14.53
N ALA A 293 3.57 5.18 15.04
CA ALA A 293 3.87 4.33 16.19
C ALA A 293 3.20 4.86 17.47
N LEU A 294 3.29 6.17 17.74
CA LEU A 294 2.60 6.80 18.87
C LEU A 294 1.08 6.69 18.75
N ALA A 295 0.52 6.93 17.57
CA ALA A 295 -0.91 6.77 17.32
C ALA A 295 -1.37 5.33 17.54
N THR A 296 -0.62 4.34 17.04
CA THR A 296 -0.92 2.91 17.19
C THR A 296 -0.75 2.45 18.65
N ALA A 297 0.17 3.06 19.40
CA ALA A 297 0.35 2.84 20.83
C ALA A 297 -0.78 3.44 21.69
N GLY A 298 -1.77 4.09 21.06
CA GLY A 298 -2.96 4.60 21.72
C GLY A 298 -2.91 6.07 22.10
N VAL A 299 -1.94 6.85 21.58
CA VAL A 299 -1.97 8.31 21.72
C VAL A 299 -2.90 8.89 20.65
N PRO A 300 -4.09 9.40 21.00
CA PRO A 300 -4.98 10.01 20.02
C PRO A 300 -4.36 11.30 19.45
N VAL A 301 -4.71 11.58 18.20
CA VAL A 301 -4.40 12.88 17.60
C VAL A 301 -5.42 13.90 18.02
N ASP A 302 -4.93 15.08 18.40
CA ASP A 302 -5.72 16.25 18.75
C ASP A 302 -6.61 16.70 17.57
N PRO A 303 -7.94 16.62 17.68
CA PRO A 303 -8.83 17.17 16.66
C PRO A 303 -8.70 18.70 16.50
N GLY A 304 -8.22 19.40 17.53
CA GLY A 304 -7.97 20.84 17.54
C GLY A 304 -6.65 21.24 16.90
N ALA A 305 -5.77 20.29 16.57
CA ALA A 305 -4.48 20.60 15.96
C ALA A 305 -4.64 21.22 14.55
N PRO A 306 -3.87 22.26 14.20
CA PRO A 306 -3.91 22.84 12.86
C PRO A 306 -3.64 21.83 11.74
N ALA A 307 -2.79 20.84 11.99
CA ALA A 307 -2.48 19.77 11.05
C ALA A 307 -3.61 18.72 10.92
N TYR A 308 -4.53 18.61 11.89
CA TYR A 308 -5.65 17.66 11.85
C TYR A 308 -6.65 17.99 10.76
N SER A 309 -6.95 19.29 10.55
CA SER A 309 -7.87 19.73 9.50
C SER A 309 -7.37 19.42 8.08
N LYS A 310 -6.04 19.32 7.92
CA LYS A 310 -5.37 18.94 6.66
C LYS A 310 -5.40 17.43 6.40
N MET A 311 -5.82 16.61 7.36
CA MET A 311 -5.89 15.16 7.20
C MET A 311 -7.17 14.74 6.46
N PRO A 312 -7.09 13.80 5.50
CA PRO A 312 -8.27 13.28 4.81
C PRO A 312 -9.32 12.74 5.80
N GLN A 313 -10.60 12.97 5.52
CA GLN A 313 -11.70 12.54 6.39
C GLN A 313 -11.66 11.04 6.72
N ALA A 314 -11.31 10.19 5.75
CA ALA A 314 -11.14 8.76 5.96
C ALA A 314 -10.03 8.42 6.99
N MET A 315 -8.93 9.17 7.02
CA MET A 315 -7.87 9.00 8.04
C MET A 315 -8.32 9.50 9.41
N ARG A 316 -9.16 10.53 9.47
CA ARG A 316 -9.77 11.00 10.72
C ARG A 316 -10.79 9.98 11.26
N ALA A 317 -11.52 9.30 10.39
CA ALA A 317 -12.49 8.25 10.73
C ALA A 317 -11.85 6.90 11.08
N ALA A 318 -10.73 6.54 10.46
CA ALA A 318 -10.01 5.28 10.74
C ALA A 318 -9.24 5.28 12.07
N ARG A 319 -9.10 6.44 12.73
CA ARG A 319 -8.43 6.58 14.05
C ARG A 319 -9.38 6.33 15.22
N ALA A 320 -10.27 5.36 15.08
CA ALA A 320 -10.80 4.69 16.26
C ALA A 320 -9.61 4.10 17.04
N ALA A 321 -9.75 3.97 18.37
CA ALA A 321 -8.74 3.42 19.27
C ALA A 321 -8.05 2.17 18.66
N PRO A 322 -6.76 1.93 18.96
CA PRO A 322 -6.05 0.77 18.43
C PRO A 322 -6.87 -0.50 18.65
N ASP A 323 -6.87 -1.38 17.66
CA ASP A 323 -7.55 -2.67 17.73
C ASP A 323 -7.28 -3.30 19.12
N PRO A 324 -8.32 -3.54 19.95
CA PRO A 324 -8.13 -4.08 21.29
C PRO A 324 -7.29 -5.36 21.33
N ALA A 325 -7.36 -6.17 20.27
CA ALA A 325 -6.52 -7.35 20.12
C ALA A 325 -5.04 -6.94 20.03
N LEU A 326 -4.67 -6.06 19.09
CA LEU A 326 -3.31 -5.55 18.95
C LEU A 326 -2.84 -4.82 20.22
N ALA A 327 -3.68 -3.97 20.80
CA ALA A 327 -3.35 -3.18 21.99
C ALA A 327 -2.94 -4.05 23.17
N SER A 328 -3.55 -5.24 23.33
CA SER A 328 -3.21 -6.19 24.39
C SER A 328 -1.80 -6.81 24.23
N HIS A 329 -1.30 -6.85 23.00
CA HIS A 329 0.00 -7.43 22.64
C HIS A 329 1.15 -6.41 22.59
N LEU A 330 0.84 -5.11 22.47
CA LEU A 330 1.85 -4.04 22.48
C LEU A 330 2.53 -3.94 23.86
N LYS A 331 3.86 -4.02 23.89
CA LYS A 331 4.66 -3.92 25.14
C LYS A 331 5.72 -2.84 25.13
N ALA A 332 6.07 -2.28 23.97
CA ALA A 332 7.09 -1.25 23.87
C ALA A 332 6.96 -0.44 22.57
N VAL A 333 7.46 0.80 22.59
CA VAL A 333 7.52 1.69 21.44
C VAL A 333 8.94 2.21 21.24
N VAL A 334 9.40 2.27 20.00
CA VAL A 334 10.63 2.94 19.58
C VAL A 334 10.25 3.99 18.54
N ALA A 335 10.48 5.26 18.87
CA ALA A 335 10.12 6.40 18.04
C ALA A 335 11.39 7.15 17.64
N LEU A 336 11.85 6.94 16.41
CA LEU A 336 13.00 7.64 15.84
C LEU A 336 12.53 8.92 15.15
N ALA A 337 13.09 10.07 15.54
CA ALA A 337 12.75 11.40 15.05
C ALA A 337 11.24 11.60 14.82
N PRO A 338 10.37 11.32 15.81
CA PRO A 338 8.93 11.21 15.56
C PRO A 338 8.32 12.55 15.13
N TRP A 339 7.64 12.53 14.00
CA TRP A 339 6.89 13.69 13.53
C TRP A 339 5.68 13.99 14.43
N GLY A 340 5.26 15.25 14.47
CA GLY A 340 4.02 15.67 15.11
C GLY A 340 4.19 16.35 16.47
N GLY A 341 5.42 16.51 16.94
CA GLY A 341 5.75 17.30 18.13
C GLY A 341 6.04 18.77 17.82
N GLN A 342 6.58 19.07 16.64
CA GLN A 342 7.06 20.40 16.27
C GLN A 342 5.91 21.41 16.13
N PRO A 343 6.11 22.70 16.47
CA PRO A 343 5.02 23.68 16.58
C PRO A 343 4.11 23.77 15.35
N ALA A 344 4.67 23.79 14.13
CA ALA A 344 3.90 23.92 12.89
C ALA A 344 3.09 22.65 12.52
N ALA A 345 3.43 21.52 13.12
CA ALA A 345 2.86 20.21 12.83
C ALA A 345 2.40 19.47 14.10
N ALA A 346 2.25 20.18 15.22
CA ALA A 346 1.85 19.62 16.50
C ALA A 346 0.47 18.97 16.36
N VAL A 347 0.38 17.69 16.72
CA VAL A 347 -0.84 16.86 16.57
C VAL A 347 -1.24 16.14 17.85
N TRP A 348 -0.54 16.36 18.95
CA TRP A 348 -0.76 15.65 20.20
C TRP A 348 -1.25 16.59 21.30
N ARG A 349 -2.27 16.17 22.05
CA ARG A 349 -2.61 16.86 23.31
C ARG A 349 -1.67 16.38 24.41
N GLU A 350 -1.28 17.30 25.27
CA GLU A 350 -0.39 17.01 26.39
C GLU A 350 -0.96 15.94 27.34
N THR A 351 -2.27 16.02 27.63
CA THR A 351 -2.96 15.02 28.46
C THR A 351 -2.90 13.61 27.88
N ASP A 352 -2.93 13.50 26.55
CA ASP A 352 -2.96 12.21 25.85
C ASP A 352 -1.55 11.58 25.79
N LEU A 353 -0.50 12.41 25.61
CA LEU A 353 0.88 11.96 25.73
C LEU A 353 1.18 11.48 27.15
N ALA A 354 0.73 12.22 28.16
CA ALA A 354 0.89 11.85 29.56
C ALA A 354 0.09 10.59 29.94
N ALA A 355 -0.93 10.23 29.16
CA ALA A 355 -1.72 9.01 29.36
C ALA A 355 -1.05 7.73 28.81
N LEU A 356 -0.04 7.85 27.95
CA LEU A 356 0.72 6.70 27.47
C LEU A 356 1.39 5.97 28.64
N ARG A 357 1.29 4.64 28.68
CA ARG A 357 1.87 3.79 29.73
C ARG A 357 2.95 2.83 29.21
N LEU A 358 3.00 2.62 27.89
CA LEU A 358 3.96 1.71 27.29
C LEU A 358 5.38 2.29 27.43
N PRO A 359 6.38 1.49 27.83
CA PRO A 359 7.77 1.90 27.78
C PRO A 359 8.14 2.39 26.38
N ILE A 360 8.86 3.51 26.30
CA ILE A 360 9.20 4.15 25.03
C ILE A 360 10.68 4.55 24.95
N LEU A 361 11.28 4.30 23.79
CA LEU A 361 12.61 4.79 23.43
C LEU A 361 12.49 5.80 22.28
N PHE A 362 12.79 7.05 22.57
CA PHE A 362 12.99 8.09 21.56
C PHE A 362 14.44 8.08 21.07
N ILE A 363 14.64 8.33 19.78
CA ILE A 363 15.97 8.46 19.19
C ILE A 363 15.95 9.65 18.25
N ASP A 364 16.84 10.62 18.39
CA ASP A 364 16.85 11.79 17.52
C ASP A 364 18.24 12.45 17.41
N GLY A 365 18.42 13.33 16.43
CA GLY A 365 19.57 14.23 16.33
C GLY A 365 19.32 15.57 16.99
N ASP A 366 20.29 16.13 17.71
CA ASP A 366 20.13 17.42 18.43
C ASP A 366 20.01 18.65 17.50
N LEU A 367 20.33 18.49 16.21
CA LEU A 367 20.19 19.48 15.16
C LEU A 367 19.12 19.09 14.12
N ASP A 368 18.19 18.18 14.47
CA ASP A 368 17.07 17.85 13.60
C ASP A 368 16.20 19.08 13.32
N ASP A 369 16.17 19.49 12.05
CA ASP A 369 15.46 20.64 11.52
C ASP A 369 14.10 20.27 10.88
N VAL A 370 13.80 18.98 10.71
CA VAL A 370 12.57 18.48 10.10
C VAL A 370 11.48 18.28 11.14
N VAL A 371 11.79 17.62 12.25
CA VAL A 371 10.88 17.43 13.38
C VAL A 371 11.21 18.31 14.58
N ASP A 372 12.19 19.20 14.43
CA ASP A 372 12.64 20.17 15.43
C ASP A 372 12.94 19.48 16.77
N PHE A 373 14.20 19.12 17.00
CA PHE A 373 14.57 18.44 18.25
C PHE A 373 14.14 19.24 19.50
N LYS A 374 14.37 20.57 19.50
CA LYS A 374 14.17 21.42 20.67
C LYS A 374 12.70 21.71 20.95
N ALA A 375 11.91 22.01 19.91
CA ALA A 375 10.51 22.37 20.06
C ALA A 375 9.54 21.21 19.78
N GLY A 376 10.04 20.10 19.25
CA GLY A 376 9.28 18.90 18.91
C GLY A 376 9.62 17.71 19.79
N VAL A 377 10.72 17.01 19.50
CA VAL A 377 11.00 15.69 20.10
C VAL A 377 11.36 15.78 21.59
N SER A 378 12.16 16.76 22.01
CA SER A 378 12.49 16.96 23.43
C SER A 378 11.23 17.23 24.29
N PRO A 379 10.30 18.10 23.88
CA PRO A 379 8.99 18.23 24.53
C PRO A 379 8.14 16.95 24.48
N LEU A 380 8.17 16.16 23.41
CA LEU A 380 7.46 14.87 23.37
C LEU A 380 7.99 13.90 24.43
N PHE A 381 9.31 13.81 24.56
CA PHE A 381 9.95 13.04 25.63
C PHE A 381 9.53 13.56 27.01
N ALA A 382 9.50 14.89 27.22
CA ALA A 382 9.09 15.44 28.51
C ALA A 382 7.61 15.13 28.84
N ARG A 383 6.71 15.30 27.86
CA ARG A 383 5.24 15.20 28.02
C ARG A 383 4.71 13.76 28.06
N THR A 384 5.48 12.77 27.63
CA THR A 384 5.12 11.34 27.76
C THR A 384 5.35 10.83 29.19
N SER A 385 5.01 11.65 30.20
CA SER A 385 5.33 11.45 31.61
C SER A 385 4.74 10.20 32.23
N GLY A 386 3.67 9.64 31.66
CA GLY A 386 3.08 8.39 32.09
C GLY A 386 3.89 7.13 31.77
N SER A 387 4.94 7.25 30.95
CA SER A 387 5.74 6.13 30.44
C SER A 387 7.15 6.10 31.02
N ASP A 388 7.68 4.89 31.18
CA ASP A 388 9.11 4.66 31.41
C ASP A 388 9.86 4.92 30.09
N ARG A 389 10.57 6.04 30.02
CA ARG A 389 10.96 6.64 28.74
C ARG A 389 12.43 6.99 28.67
N TYR A 390 13.00 6.71 27.50
CA TYR A 390 14.41 6.90 27.18
C TYR A 390 14.51 7.82 25.97
N LEU A 391 15.54 8.65 25.91
CA LEU A 391 15.85 9.48 24.75
C LEU A 391 17.35 9.37 24.45
N LEU A 392 17.66 8.68 23.35
CA LEU A 392 18.99 8.65 22.77
C LEU A 392 19.15 9.84 21.82
N VAL A 393 20.12 10.70 22.09
CA VAL A 393 20.40 11.88 21.27
C VAL A 393 21.74 11.69 20.56
N TYR A 394 21.72 11.80 19.23
CA TYR A 394 22.93 11.94 18.43
C TYR A 394 23.36 13.40 18.43
N ARG A 395 24.60 13.66 18.86
CA ARG A 395 25.15 15.01 18.86
C ARG A 395 25.61 15.42 17.47
N GLU A 396 25.33 16.68 17.13
CA GLU A 396 25.56 17.27 15.81
C GLU A 396 24.93 16.48 14.66
N ALA A 397 23.81 15.81 14.92
CA ALA A 397 23.09 15.05 13.90
C ALA A 397 21.79 15.72 13.48
N ALA A 398 21.48 15.62 12.19
CA ALA A 398 20.21 16.07 11.61
C ALA A 398 19.13 14.97 11.64
N HIS A 399 18.07 15.13 10.86
CA HIS A 399 16.93 14.19 10.81
C HIS A 399 17.29 12.76 10.37
N ASN A 400 18.34 12.60 9.57
CA ASN A 400 18.68 11.38 8.82
C ASN A 400 19.32 10.24 9.66
N ILE A 401 18.96 10.15 10.94
CA ILE A 401 19.45 9.16 11.91
C ILE A 401 18.80 7.77 11.79
N ALA A 402 18.03 7.50 10.73
CA ALA A 402 17.43 6.18 10.49
C ALA A 402 17.10 5.92 9.01
N GLY A 403 16.62 4.71 8.69
CA GLY A 403 16.33 4.25 7.33
C GLY A 403 17.50 3.45 6.73
N ASN A 404 17.20 2.57 5.77
CA ASN A 404 18.21 1.72 5.12
C ASN A 404 19.09 2.51 4.15
N PRO A 405 20.31 2.05 3.85
CA PRO A 405 21.16 2.69 2.86
C PRO A 405 20.50 2.56 1.49
N VAL A 406 20.37 3.68 0.78
CA VAL A 406 19.88 3.69 -0.60
C VAL A 406 21.07 3.80 -1.54
N LYS A 407 21.16 2.87 -2.49
CA LYS A 407 22.13 2.99 -3.59
C LYS A 407 21.58 4.03 -4.56
N LEU A 408 22.13 5.24 -4.50
CA LEU A 408 21.78 6.30 -5.43
C LEU A 408 22.44 6.07 -6.79
N GLN A 409 21.72 6.42 -7.86
CA GLN A 409 22.28 6.45 -9.21
C GLN A 409 23.23 7.65 -9.33
N ALA A 410 24.15 7.59 -10.30
CA ALA A 410 25.23 8.57 -10.43
C ALA A 410 24.73 9.99 -10.81
N ASP A 411 23.50 10.09 -11.31
CA ASP A 411 22.83 11.29 -11.81
C ASP A 411 21.73 11.81 -10.88
N VAL A 412 21.68 11.32 -9.63
CA VAL A 412 20.68 11.77 -8.66
C VAL A 412 20.84 13.26 -8.34
N ASP A 413 19.72 13.97 -8.21
CA ASP A 413 19.72 15.36 -7.74
C ASP A 413 20.28 15.47 -6.32
N PHE A 414 20.99 16.55 -6.04
CA PHE A 414 21.60 16.83 -4.75
C PHE A 414 20.57 16.89 -3.61
N SER A 415 19.37 17.39 -3.92
CA SER A 415 18.24 17.42 -2.97
C SER A 415 17.87 16.03 -2.43
N ALA A 416 18.01 14.98 -3.24
CA ALA A 416 17.78 13.61 -2.81
C ALA A 416 18.92 13.06 -1.93
N ILE A 417 20.14 13.54 -2.13
CA ILE A 417 21.28 13.22 -1.26
C ILE A 417 21.05 13.84 0.12
N GLU A 418 20.70 15.14 0.17
CA GLU A 418 20.38 15.86 1.41
C GLU A 418 19.24 15.18 2.17
N ALA A 419 18.20 14.71 1.48
CA ALA A 419 17.06 14.05 2.12
C ALA A 419 17.34 12.63 2.63
N LEU A 420 18.45 11.98 2.24
CA LEU A 420 18.73 10.57 2.55
C LEU A 420 19.99 10.35 3.39
N TYR A 421 20.97 11.26 3.31
CA TYR A 421 22.25 11.15 3.99
C TYR A 421 22.33 12.06 5.20
N GLU A 422 23.04 11.57 6.21
CA GLU A 422 23.42 12.38 7.36
C GLU A 422 24.81 13.00 7.05
N PRO A 423 24.98 14.34 7.14
CA PRO A 423 26.21 15.04 6.73
C PRO A 423 27.44 14.82 7.64
N VAL A 424 27.25 14.52 8.93
CA VAL A 424 28.26 14.39 9.99
C VAL A 424 28.55 12.93 10.35
N TRP A 425 27.54 12.06 10.24
CA TRP A 425 27.50 10.70 10.72
C TRP A 425 27.40 9.72 9.56
N ARG A 426 28.29 8.74 9.61
CA ARG A 426 28.24 7.63 8.67
C ARG A 426 27.01 6.76 8.88
N LYS A 427 26.34 6.42 7.78
CA LYS A 427 25.10 5.64 7.80
C LYS A 427 25.24 4.27 8.45
N ASP A 428 26.30 3.54 8.13
CA ASP A 428 26.57 2.22 8.69
C ASP A 428 26.79 2.27 10.22
N ARG A 429 27.29 3.39 10.74
CA ARG A 429 27.46 3.59 12.19
C ARG A 429 26.14 3.92 12.86
N ILE A 430 25.33 4.79 12.28
CA ILE A 430 23.97 5.06 12.73
C ILE A 430 23.18 3.76 12.85
N GLU A 431 23.23 2.90 11.84
CA GLU A 431 22.50 1.62 11.84
C GLU A 431 22.99 0.67 12.94
N ALA A 432 24.30 0.55 13.13
CA ALA A 432 24.87 -0.28 14.19
C ALA A 432 24.52 0.24 15.60
N ILE A 433 24.55 1.56 15.80
CA ILE A 433 24.15 2.21 17.05
C ILE A 433 22.66 1.95 17.31
N ASN A 434 21.80 2.28 16.33
CA ASN A 434 20.36 2.05 16.46
C ASN A 434 20.07 0.57 16.76
N GLN A 435 20.69 -0.36 16.05
CA GLN A 435 20.52 -1.79 16.30
C GLN A 435 20.90 -2.16 17.75
N HIS A 436 22.01 -1.66 18.27
CA HIS A 436 22.43 -1.91 19.66
C HIS A 436 21.39 -1.42 20.68
N PHE A 437 21.03 -0.13 20.64
CA PHE A 437 20.14 0.47 21.65
C PHE A 437 18.71 -0.04 21.54
N ILE A 438 18.20 -0.21 20.32
CA ILE A 438 16.87 -0.74 20.06
C ILE A 438 16.77 -2.19 20.52
N LEU A 439 17.74 -3.05 20.18
CA LEU A 439 17.69 -4.45 20.61
C LEU A 439 17.82 -4.59 22.12
N ALA A 440 18.69 -3.81 22.77
CA ALA A 440 18.81 -3.79 24.22
C ALA A 440 17.49 -3.42 24.90
N PHE A 441 16.85 -2.36 24.40
CA PHE A 441 15.55 -1.91 24.89
C PHE A 441 14.45 -2.95 24.66
N LEU A 442 14.33 -3.49 23.44
CA LEU A 442 13.30 -4.47 23.10
C LEU A 442 13.51 -5.82 23.77
N ASP A 443 14.74 -6.30 23.96
CA ASP A 443 14.99 -7.51 24.74
C ASP A 443 14.54 -7.33 26.19
N ALA A 444 14.78 -6.16 26.79
CA ALA A 444 14.29 -5.86 28.13
C ALA A 444 12.75 -5.86 28.19
N ARG A 445 12.07 -5.22 27.24
CA ARG A 445 10.60 -5.01 27.29
C ARG A 445 9.79 -6.17 26.74
N LEU A 446 10.23 -6.81 25.66
CA LEU A 446 9.48 -7.86 24.98
C LEU A 446 9.84 -9.26 25.53
N LYS A 447 11.10 -9.48 25.94
CA LYS A 447 11.57 -10.78 26.45
C LYS A 447 11.74 -10.80 27.98
N GLY A 448 11.44 -9.69 28.67
CA GLY A 448 11.60 -9.57 30.12
C GLY A 448 13.06 -9.61 30.61
N GLN A 449 14.03 -9.41 29.72
CA GLN A 449 15.46 -9.47 30.07
C GLN A 449 15.95 -8.12 30.62
N LEU A 450 15.45 -7.70 31.79
CA LEU A 450 15.69 -6.35 32.33
C LEU A 450 17.18 -5.98 32.48
N ALA A 451 18.07 -6.96 32.66
CA ALA A 451 19.52 -6.73 32.68
C ALA A 451 20.05 -6.09 31.37
N LYS A 452 19.31 -6.21 30.26
CA LYS A 452 19.65 -5.58 28.98
C LYS A 452 19.54 -4.06 29.01
N LEU A 453 18.81 -3.47 29.96
CA LEU A 453 18.75 -2.01 30.10
C LEU A 453 20.11 -1.39 30.42
N LEU A 454 21.04 -2.15 31.02
CA LEU A 454 22.39 -1.66 31.25
C LEU A 454 23.14 -1.34 29.95
N TYR A 455 22.75 -1.95 28.83
CA TYR A 455 23.29 -1.68 27.49
C TYR A 455 22.84 -0.34 26.91
N LEU A 456 21.91 0.35 27.56
CA LEU A 456 21.51 1.72 27.21
C LEU A 456 22.46 2.77 27.80
N ASN A 457 23.36 2.40 28.72
CA ASN A 457 24.29 3.33 29.34
C ASN A 457 25.33 3.82 28.33
N VAL A 458 25.46 5.15 28.22
CA VAL A 458 26.46 5.84 27.41
C VAL A 458 27.47 6.52 28.35
N PRO A 459 28.50 5.80 28.83
CA PRO A 459 29.44 6.33 29.82
C PRO A 459 30.36 7.43 29.25
N THR A 460 30.66 7.36 27.95
CA THR A 460 31.41 8.39 27.21
C THR A 460 30.45 9.09 26.25
N GLN A 461 29.96 10.27 26.64
CA GLN A 461 28.98 11.01 25.84
C GLN A 461 29.62 11.74 24.65
N VAL A 462 30.83 12.28 24.82
CA VAL A 462 31.58 12.95 23.77
C VAL A 462 32.67 12.01 23.27
N SER A 463 32.75 11.83 21.95
CA SER A 463 33.73 10.92 21.33
C SER A 463 35.17 11.28 21.67
N ASP A 464 35.48 12.57 21.71
CA ASP A 464 36.83 13.08 21.97
C ASP A 464 37.27 12.97 23.44
N ASP A 465 36.32 12.83 24.38
CA ASP A 465 36.62 12.63 25.81
C ASP A 465 37.00 11.17 26.12
N GLY A 466 36.86 10.28 25.14
CA GLY A 466 37.19 8.87 25.28
C GLY A 466 38.68 8.59 25.44
N LEU A 467 39.01 7.60 26.27
CA LEU A 467 40.36 7.03 26.34
C LEU A 467 40.59 6.08 25.16
N TRP A 468 41.45 6.49 24.23
CA TRP A 468 41.80 5.70 23.05
C TRP A 468 43.06 4.90 23.30
N PRO A 469 43.05 3.56 23.09
CA PRO A 469 44.20 2.70 23.35
C PRO A 469 45.33 2.84 22.29
N SER A 470 45.49 4.02 21.66
CA SER A 470 46.53 4.30 20.67
C SER A 470 47.31 5.58 21.01
N GLY A 471 48.64 5.48 20.96
CA GLY A 471 49.56 6.59 21.24
C GLY A 471 49.63 7.62 20.10
N PHE A 472 50.35 8.73 20.34
CA PHE A 472 50.63 9.75 19.33
C PHE A 472 51.32 9.12 18.10
N GLY A 473 50.80 9.40 16.90
CA GLY A 473 51.36 8.89 15.63
C GLY A 473 50.87 7.50 15.18
N GLN A 474 50.14 6.74 16.01
CA GLN A 474 49.53 5.49 15.56
C GLN A 474 48.26 5.76 14.74
N GLN A 475 48.33 5.50 13.42
CA GLN A 475 47.16 5.48 12.55
C GLN A 475 46.68 4.04 12.29
N SER A 476 45.36 3.89 12.30
CA SER A 476 44.57 2.80 11.72
C SER A 476 44.34 1.54 12.58
N GLY A 477 43.08 1.07 12.56
CA GLY A 477 42.64 -0.16 13.24
C GLY A 477 41.22 -0.13 13.84
N GLY A 478 40.45 0.95 13.71
CA GLY A 478 39.03 0.97 14.08
C GLY A 478 38.73 0.66 15.56
N LYS A 479 39.68 0.84 16.48
CA LYS A 479 39.48 0.63 17.91
C LYS A 479 38.43 1.61 18.43
N THR A 480 37.59 1.12 19.34
CA THR A 480 36.64 1.97 20.04
C THR A 480 37.25 2.55 21.31
N VAL A 481 36.61 3.55 21.91
CA VAL A 481 36.99 4.06 23.23
C VAL A 481 36.91 2.92 24.26
N GLY A 482 37.99 2.73 25.03
CA GLY A 482 37.99 1.99 26.29
C GLY A 482 37.41 0.57 26.28
N ASP A 483 38.17 -0.41 25.79
CA ASP A 483 37.88 -1.84 26.09
C ASP A 483 37.79 -2.12 27.61
N ASP A 484 38.30 -1.19 28.44
CA ASP A 484 38.36 -1.17 29.91
C ASP A 484 37.43 -0.13 30.59
N GLN A 485 36.55 0.56 29.84
CA GLN A 485 35.59 1.49 30.45
C GLN A 485 34.43 0.76 31.17
N ALA A 486 34.06 1.25 32.35
CA ALA A 486 32.91 0.76 33.10
C ALA A 486 31.59 1.15 32.39
N GLY A 487 30.92 0.17 31.78
CA GLY A 487 29.67 0.35 31.05
C GLY A 487 29.49 -0.68 29.94
N TYR A 488 28.43 -0.57 29.14
CA TYR A 488 28.07 -1.59 28.13
C TYR A 488 28.17 -1.10 26.68
N TRP A 489 27.93 0.20 26.41
CA TRP A 489 28.23 0.78 25.10
C TRP A 489 29.75 0.94 24.95
N ARG A 490 30.34 0.27 23.95
CA ARG A 490 31.80 0.25 23.73
C ARG A 490 32.37 1.54 23.14
N GLY A 491 31.59 2.62 23.10
CA GLY A 491 32.05 3.93 22.67
C GLY A 491 32.21 4.09 21.15
N PHE A 492 32.88 5.16 20.77
CA PHE A 492 32.99 5.63 19.40
C PHE A 492 34.20 5.05 18.68
N GLN A 493 34.29 5.19 17.35
CA GLN A 493 35.56 5.06 16.62
C GLN A 493 36.22 6.43 16.50
N ARG A 494 37.55 6.48 16.66
CA ARG A 494 38.28 7.75 16.72
C ARG A 494 38.07 8.52 15.41
N ARG A 495 37.57 9.76 15.50
CA ARG A 495 37.25 10.68 14.37
C ARG A 495 35.98 10.38 13.55
N TRP A 496 35.19 9.38 13.91
CA TRP A 496 34.02 8.93 13.11
C TRP A 496 32.68 9.05 13.84
N ALA A 497 32.64 9.87 14.88
CA ALA A 497 31.46 10.18 15.67
C ALA A 497 31.71 11.43 16.51
N ARG A 498 30.65 12.16 16.85
CA ARG A 498 30.73 13.37 17.68
C ARG A 498 30.32 13.10 19.12
N GLY A 499 29.19 12.43 19.33
CA GLY A 499 28.74 12.04 20.66
C GLY A 499 27.34 11.45 20.68
N LEU A 500 26.98 10.83 21.81
CA LEU A 500 25.67 10.27 22.10
C LEU A 500 25.31 10.64 23.53
N GLU A 501 24.05 10.94 23.78
CA GLU A 501 23.53 11.16 25.12
C GLU A 501 22.33 10.24 25.35
N MET A 502 22.26 9.60 26.51
CA MET A 502 21.09 8.82 26.92
C MET A 502 20.42 9.52 28.10
N HIS A 503 19.19 9.98 27.88
CA HIS A 503 18.33 10.54 28.91
C HIS A 503 17.28 9.50 29.31
N HIS A 504 16.97 9.38 30.59
CA HIS A 504 15.97 8.45 31.12
C HIS A 504 15.10 9.17 32.14
N LYS A 505 13.80 8.91 32.09
CA LYS A 505 12.82 9.35 33.08
C LYS A 505 11.83 8.24 33.39
N GLY A 506 11.57 8.05 34.68
CA GLY A 506 10.53 7.13 35.15
C GLY A 506 9.11 7.65 34.92
N PRO A 507 8.07 6.79 35.04
CA PRO A 507 6.69 7.24 35.06
C PRO A 507 6.43 8.25 36.20
N GLY A 508 5.95 9.44 35.87
CA GLY A 508 5.63 10.52 36.81
C GLY A 508 6.71 11.61 36.99
N GLU A 509 7.90 11.43 36.38
CA GLU A 509 9.03 12.39 36.43
C GLU A 509 9.05 13.45 35.32
#